data_AF-A0A2V9KSC7-F1
#
_entry.id   AF-A0A2V9KSC7-F1
#
_cell.length_a   1.000
_cell.length_b   1.000
_cell.length_c   1.000
_cell.angle_alpha   90.00
_cell.angle_beta   90.00
_cell.angle_gamma   90.00
#
_symmetry.space_group_name_H-M   'P 1'
#
loop_
_entity.id
_entity.type
_entity.pdbx_description
1 polymer ?
#
loop_
_entity_poly.entity_id
_entity_poly.type
_entity_poly.pdbx_seq_one_letter_code
_entity_poly.pdbx_strand_id
1 'polypeptide(L)'
;MAPAIPQIWKSEIEDLRTDLRGWARQLVSIHREWLPIHSEYAFGLLLGPKRDPQSSPSEAVILNGLRLRGSIDLIERHQTRDVLRVTDHKTGRAPQQAPAWVGGGEVLQPVLYGLVAEKLLGQKVESGVLSYCTQRGGYAQAAIALGEAAEQRIRCVIDTIDDAVQAGFLAAAPKEGACAFCDYRMVCGPYEERRVKLKPGDRLDALERVRCLP
;
A
#
# COMPACT_ATOMS: atom_id res chain seq x y z
N MET A 1 -20.32 -11.61 11.09
CA MET A 1 -21.79 -11.50 11.01
C MET A 1 -22.22 -12.07 9.66
N ALA A 2 -23.18 -12.99 9.63
CA ALA A 2 -23.82 -13.41 8.37
C ALA A 2 -24.98 -12.44 8.06
N PRO A 3 -25.23 -12.09 6.78
CA PRO A 3 -26.34 -11.22 6.42
C PRO A 3 -27.68 -11.89 6.75
N ALA A 4 -28.67 -11.07 7.08
CA ALA A 4 -30.00 -11.56 7.50
C ALA A 4 -30.74 -12.36 6.40
N ILE A 5 -30.36 -12.16 5.13
CA ILE A 5 -30.93 -12.85 3.97
C ILE A 5 -29.95 -13.94 3.52
N PRO A 6 -30.28 -15.24 3.66
CA PRO A 6 -29.38 -16.34 3.32
C PRO A 6 -28.90 -16.34 1.86
N GLN A 7 -29.72 -15.85 0.93
CA GLN A 7 -29.39 -15.74 -0.49
C GLN A 7 -28.26 -14.74 -0.73
N ILE A 8 -28.22 -13.64 0.02
CA ILE A 8 -27.12 -12.66 -0.06
C ILE A 8 -25.82 -13.34 0.34
N TRP A 9 -25.81 -14.06 1.48
CA TRP A 9 -24.64 -14.82 1.91
C TRP A 9 -24.16 -15.81 0.82
N LYS A 10 -25.07 -16.57 0.23
CA LYS A 10 -24.73 -17.53 -0.83
C LYS A 10 -24.12 -16.84 -2.05
N SER A 11 -24.68 -15.71 -2.48
CA SER A 11 -24.16 -14.93 -3.60
C SER A 11 -22.73 -14.43 -3.33
N GLU A 12 -22.52 -13.78 -2.18
CA GLU A 12 -21.21 -13.24 -1.78
C GLU A 12 -20.14 -14.35 -1.71
N ILE A 13 -20.51 -15.54 -1.22
CA ILE A 13 -19.60 -16.70 -1.19
C ILE A 13 -19.28 -17.20 -2.61
N GLU A 14 -20.25 -17.22 -3.53
CA GLU A 14 -19.98 -17.58 -4.93
C GLU A 14 -19.13 -16.54 -5.66
N ASP A 15 -19.31 -15.25 -5.36
CA ASP A 15 -18.49 -14.17 -5.89
C ASP A 15 -17.03 -14.32 -5.42
N LEU A 16 -16.81 -14.56 -4.12
CA LEU A 16 -15.48 -14.86 -3.58
C LEU A 16 -14.86 -16.10 -4.22
N ARG A 17 -15.63 -17.17 -4.43
CA ARG A 17 -15.14 -18.38 -5.12
C ARG A 17 -14.74 -18.08 -6.56
N THR A 18 -15.50 -17.24 -7.24
CA THR A 18 -15.23 -16.83 -8.62
C THR A 18 -13.93 -16.02 -8.70
N ASP A 19 -13.77 -15.04 -7.81
CA ASP A 19 -12.54 -14.25 -7.68
C ASP A 19 -11.32 -15.13 -7.41
N LEU A 20 -11.41 -16.04 -6.42
CA LEU A 20 -10.31 -16.95 -6.09
C LEU A 20 -9.93 -17.86 -7.26
N ARG A 21 -10.90 -18.41 -7.99
CA ARG A 21 -10.63 -19.24 -9.18
C ARG A 21 -9.97 -18.42 -10.29
N GLY A 22 -10.44 -17.19 -10.53
CA GLY A 22 -9.85 -16.30 -11.52
C GLY A 22 -8.41 -15.93 -11.16
N TRP A 23 -8.18 -15.56 -9.91
CA TRP A 23 -6.86 -15.20 -9.40
C TRP A 23 -5.89 -16.40 -9.42
N ALA A 24 -6.33 -17.59 -9.01
CA ALA A 24 -5.51 -18.81 -9.07
C ALA A 24 -5.00 -19.13 -10.48
N ARG A 25 -5.79 -18.85 -11.53
CA ARG A 25 -5.33 -18.99 -12.93
C ARG A 25 -4.21 -18.02 -13.26
N GLN A 26 -4.26 -16.79 -12.76
CA GLN A 26 -3.16 -15.83 -12.95
C GLN A 26 -1.90 -16.28 -12.23
N LEU A 27 -2.02 -16.79 -10.99
CA LEU A 27 -0.90 -17.30 -10.21
C LEU A 27 -0.11 -18.39 -10.95
N VAL A 28 -0.77 -19.26 -11.71
CA VAL A 28 -0.07 -20.27 -12.54
C VAL A 28 0.87 -19.62 -13.55
N SER A 29 0.49 -18.50 -14.15
CA SER A 29 1.35 -17.77 -15.08
C SER A 29 2.48 -17.05 -14.34
N ILE A 30 2.14 -16.36 -13.25
CA ILE A 30 3.07 -15.57 -12.44
C ILE A 30 4.17 -16.44 -11.83
N HIS A 31 3.79 -17.60 -11.29
CA HIS A 31 4.72 -18.51 -10.62
C HIS A 31 5.70 -19.21 -11.55
N ARG A 32 5.60 -18.99 -12.87
CA ARG A 32 6.65 -19.38 -13.82
C ARG A 32 7.93 -18.55 -13.64
N GLU A 33 7.82 -17.34 -13.10
CA GLU A 33 8.95 -16.42 -12.93
C GLU A 33 9.20 -16.06 -11.47
N TRP A 34 8.15 -16.01 -10.65
CA TRP A 34 8.20 -15.53 -9.28
C TRP A 34 7.70 -16.58 -8.30
N LEU A 35 8.57 -17.06 -7.42
CA LEU A 35 8.24 -18.07 -6.42
C LEU A 35 7.93 -17.40 -5.09
N PRO A 36 6.75 -17.67 -4.47
CA PRO A 36 6.47 -17.19 -3.13
C PRO A 36 7.42 -17.84 -2.12
N ILE A 37 8.09 -17.02 -1.31
CA ILE A 37 9.05 -17.49 -0.29
C ILE A 37 8.64 -17.10 1.14
N HIS A 38 7.89 -16.00 1.30
CA HIS A 38 7.31 -15.61 2.58
C HIS A 38 5.88 -15.11 2.40
N SER A 39 5.03 -15.36 3.39
CA SER A 39 3.64 -14.89 3.42
C SER A 39 3.27 -14.38 4.80
N GLU A 40 2.57 -13.24 4.88
CA GLU A 40 2.25 -12.58 6.16
C GLU A 40 3.52 -12.33 7.00
N TYR A 41 4.57 -11.82 6.34
CA TYR A 41 5.88 -11.57 6.94
C TYR A 41 5.83 -10.32 7.81
N ALA A 42 5.78 -10.52 9.13
CA ALA A 42 5.60 -9.45 10.10
C ALA A 42 6.92 -8.88 10.62
N PHE A 43 6.90 -7.59 10.94
CA PHE A 43 7.99 -6.85 11.57
C PHE A 43 7.39 -5.85 12.58
N GLY A 44 7.94 -5.77 13.79
CA GLY A 44 7.43 -4.85 14.83
C GLY A 44 6.04 -5.21 15.37
N LEU A 45 5.57 -6.45 15.15
CA LEU A 45 4.25 -6.94 15.57
C LEU A 45 4.37 -8.18 16.45
N LEU A 46 3.30 -8.48 17.19
CA LEU A 46 3.18 -9.74 17.93
C LEU A 46 3.18 -10.93 16.95
N LEU A 47 4.02 -11.92 17.25
CA LEU A 47 4.12 -13.14 16.48
C LEU A 47 3.02 -14.13 16.88
N GLY A 48 2.62 -14.96 15.92
CA GLY A 48 1.59 -15.98 16.12
C GLY A 48 1.58 -16.99 14.98
N PRO A 49 0.78 -18.07 15.10
CA PRO A 49 0.80 -19.20 14.16
C PRO A 49 0.35 -18.86 12.74
N LYS A 50 -0.24 -17.67 12.54
CA LYS A 50 -0.66 -17.16 11.22
C LYS A 50 0.39 -16.27 10.55
N ARG A 51 1.55 -16.05 11.16
CA ARG A 51 2.64 -15.23 10.63
C ARG A 51 3.71 -16.11 10.01
N ASP A 52 4.48 -15.54 9.09
CA ASP A 52 5.66 -16.19 8.56
C ASP A 52 6.60 -16.58 9.72
N PRO A 53 7.14 -17.82 9.77
CA PRO A 53 8.06 -18.24 10.82
C PRO A 53 9.33 -17.38 10.94
N GLN A 54 9.72 -16.67 9.87
CA GLN A 54 10.87 -15.77 9.86
C GLN A 54 10.50 -14.31 10.20
N SER A 55 9.24 -14.05 10.57
CA SER A 55 8.80 -12.74 11.06
C SER A 55 9.59 -12.31 12.30
N SER A 56 9.75 -10.99 12.46
CA SER A 56 10.48 -10.39 13.58
C SER A 56 9.54 -9.58 14.49
N PRO A 57 9.68 -9.67 15.83
CA PRO A 57 8.96 -8.77 16.73
C PRO A 57 9.58 -7.36 16.76
N SER A 58 10.78 -7.18 16.21
CA SER A 58 11.48 -5.90 16.16
C SER A 58 11.02 -5.07 14.97
N GLU A 59 10.93 -3.75 15.16
CA GLU A 59 10.64 -2.81 14.09
C GLU A 59 11.74 -2.79 13.03
N ALA A 60 11.37 -2.52 11.79
CA ALA A 60 12.31 -2.27 10.72
C ALA A 60 12.76 -0.80 10.75
N VAL A 61 14.05 -0.55 10.55
CA VAL A 61 14.61 0.80 10.45
C VAL A 61 15.16 1.00 9.04
N ILE A 62 14.52 1.90 8.30
CA ILE A 62 14.88 2.24 6.90
C ILE A 62 15.14 3.74 6.76
N LEU A 63 15.61 4.18 5.58
CA LEU A 63 15.76 5.58 5.20
C LEU A 63 16.53 6.47 6.22
N ASN A 64 17.49 5.87 6.94
CA ASN A 64 18.30 6.52 7.99
C ASN A 64 17.52 6.96 9.24
N GLY A 65 16.52 6.18 9.67
CA GLY A 65 15.91 6.36 11.00
C GLY A 65 14.41 6.16 11.04
N LEU A 66 13.74 6.01 9.89
CA LEU A 66 12.32 5.73 9.84
C LEU A 66 12.04 4.34 10.40
N ARG A 67 11.36 4.30 11.55
CA ARG A 67 10.95 3.08 12.22
C ARG A 67 9.57 2.68 11.74
N LEU A 68 9.45 1.44 11.27
CA LEU A 68 8.20 0.89 10.75
C LEU A 68 7.85 -0.42 11.46
N ARG A 69 6.55 -0.64 11.63
CA ARG A 69 5.95 -1.92 11.98
C ARG A 69 4.87 -2.27 10.97
N GLY A 70 4.67 -3.54 10.68
CA GLY A 70 3.72 -3.99 9.68
C GLY A 70 3.82 -5.47 9.36
N SER A 71 3.10 -5.87 8.31
CA SER A 71 3.14 -7.21 7.74
C SER A 71 3.13 -7.08 6.23
N ILE A 72 4.07 -7.74 5.56
CA ILE A 72 4.12 -7.82 4.09
C ILE A 72 3.29 -9.04 3.68
N ASP A 73 2.28 -8.84 2.84
CA ASP A 73 1.37 -9.93 2.44
C ASP A 73 2.14 -11.09 1.81
N LEU A 74 3.03 -10.79 0.85
CA LEU A 74 3.81 -11.79 0.14
C LEU A 74 5.17 -11.24 -0.30
N ILE A 75 6.21 -12.07 -0.13
CA ILE A 75 7.55 -11.84 -0.68
C ILE A 75 7.84 -12.98 -1.64
N GLU A 76 8.29 -12.62 -2.84
CA GLU A 76 8.56 -13.57 -3.92
C GLU A 76 9.99 -13.41 -4.42
N ARG A 77 10.60 -14.53 -4.80
CA ARG A 77 11.93 -14.60 -5.40
C ARG A 77 11.81 -14.85 -6.89
N HIS A 78 12.58 -14.11 -7.69
CA HIS A 78 12.66 -14.42 -9.11
C HIS A 78 13.41 -15.75 -9.33
N GLN A 79 12.94 -16.59 -10.25
CA GLN A 79 13.50 -17.93 -10.44
C GLN A 79 14.95 -17.93 -10.94
N THR A 80 15.31 -16.97 -11.80
CA THR A 80 16.62 -16.95 -12.48
C THR A 80 17.48 -15.73 -12.14
N ARG A 81 16.91 -14.73 -11.45
CA ARG A 81 17.58 -13.48 -11.11
C ARG A 81 17.65 -13.42 -9.60
N ASP A 82 18.78 -12.99 -9.04
CA ASP A 82 18.94 -12.92 -7.59
C ASP A 82 18.28 -11.66 -7.01
N VAL A 83 16.98 -11.54 -7.19
CA VAL A 83 16.16 -10.41 -6.75
C VAL A 83 14.84 -10.88 -6.17
N LEU A 84 14.30 -10.07 -5.28
CA LEU A 84 12.99 -10.23 -4.68
C LEU A 84 12.00 -9.23 -5.26
N ARG A 85 10.72 -9.49 -5.03
CA ARG A 85 9.65 -8.49 -5.07
C ARG A 85 8.73 -8.67 -3.88
N VAL A 86 8.03 -7.61 -3.52
CA VAL A 86 6.95 -7.68 -2.52
C VAL A 86 5.62 -7.48 -3.22
N THR A 87 4.60 -8.24 -2.82
CA THR A 87 3.26 -8.17 -3.40
C THR A 87 2.26 -7.86 -2.30
N ASP A 88 1.41 -6.86 -2.54
CA ASP A 88 0.29 -6.47 -1.71
C ASP A 88 -1.02 -6.81 -2.45
N HIS A 89 -1.89 -7.57 -1.79
CA HIS A 89 -3.11 -8.09 -2.40
C HIS A 89 -4.26 -7.11 -2.19
N LYS A 90 -4.79 -6.59 -3.29
CA LYS A 90 -5.92 -5.68 -3.29
C LYS A 90 -7.18 -6.39 -3.77
N THR A 91 -8.25 -6.29 -2.98
CA THR A 91 -9.56 -6.80 -3.39
C THR A 91 -10.40 -5.73 -4.10
N GLY A 92 -9.97 -4.48 -4.14
CA GLY A 92 -10.68 -3.35 -4.74
C GLY A 92 -10.65 -3.31 -6.27
N ARG A 93 -11.19 -2.23 -6.85
CA ARG A 93 -10.98 -1.92 -8.28
C ARG A 93 -9.55 -1.45 -8.50
N ALA A 94 -8.95 -1.85 -9.61
CA ALA A 94 -7.70 -1.27 -10.06
C ALA A 94 -7.93 0.20 -10.48
N PRO A 95 -6.97 1.10 -10.22
CA PRO A 95 -7.01 2.44 -10.74
C PRO A 95 -6.93 2.41 -12.27
N GLN A 96 -7.54 3.40 -12.93
CA GLN A 96 -7.52 3.49 -14.39
C GLN A 96 -6.10 3.64 -14.95
N GLN A 97 -5.22 4.29 -14.19
CA GLN A 97 -3.80 4.42 -14.49
C GLN A 97 -3.01 3.76 -13.37
N ALA A 98 -2.01 2.95 -13.72
CA ALA A 98 -1.13 2.36 -12.73
C ALA A 98 -0.38 3.48 -12.01
N PRO A 99 -0.37 3.49 -10.67
CA PRO A 99 0.41 4.48 -9.94
C PRO A 99 1.89 4.26 -10.26
N ALA A 100 2.61 5.35 -10.48
CA ALA A 100 4.06 5.33 -10.39
C ALA A 100 4.44 5.58 -8.92
N TRP A 101 5.62 5.12 -8.52
CA TRP A 101 6.23 5.36 -7.21
C TRP A 101 5.28 5.57 -6.01
N VAL A 102 4.90 6.82 -5.71
CA VAL A 102 4.07 7.17 -4.54
C VAL A 102 2.66 7.65 -4.91
N GLY A 103 2.34 7.84 -6.19
CA GLY A 103 0.99 8.15 -6.67
C GLY A 103 0.36 9.36 -5.98
N GLY A 104 1.07 10.49 -5.95
CA GLY A 104 0.63 11.72 -5.25
C GLY A 104 0.65 11.61 -3.72
N GLY A 105 1.39 10.64 -3.18
CA GLY A 105 1.43 10.32 -1.74
C GLY A 105 0.36 9.33 -1.28
N GLU A 106 -0.42 8.75 -2.19
CA GLU A 106 -1.52 7.82 -1.87
C GLU A 106 -1.09 6.35 -1.90
N VAL A 107 0.05 6.03 -2.52
CA VAL A 107 0.50 4.65 -2.76
C VAL A 107 1.89 4.46 -2.16
N LEU A 108 1.96 4.27 -0.84
CA LEU A 108 3.24 4.19 -0.12
C LEU A 108 3.70 2.76 0.15
N GLN A 109 2.76 1.82 0.29
CA GLN A 109 3.05 0.44 0.72
C GLN A 109 4.07 -0.28 -0.17
N PRO A 110 3.98 -0.24 -1.52
CA PRO A 110 4.90 -0.99 -2.37
C PRO A 110 6.37 -0.59 -2.16
N VAL A 111 6.64 0.72 -2.06
CA VAL A 111 7.99 1.23 -1.82
C VAL A 111 8.43 0.96 -0.38
N LEU A 112 7.61 1.29 0.62
CA LEU A 112 7.96 1.09 2.03
C LEU A 112 8.22 -0.38 2.36
N TYR A 113 7.33 -1.29 1.93
CA TYR A 113 7.51 -2.72 2.17
C TYR A 113 8.67 -3.30 1.38
N GLY A 114 8.95 -2.82 0.17
CA GLY A 114 10.12 -3.26 -0.57
C GLY A 114 11.43 -2.87 0.15
N LEU A 115 11.53 -1.64 0.65
CA LEU A 115 12.70 -1.20 1.43
C LEU A 115 12.84 -1.96 2.76
N VAL A 116 11.72 -2.26 3.42
CA VAL A 116 11.73 -3.09 4.64
C VAL A 116 12.19 -4.52 4.33
N ALA A 117 11.64 -5.15 3.29
CA ALA A 117 12.04 -6.50 2.90
C ALA A 117 13.53 -6.56 2.53
N GLU A 118 14.03 -5.60 1.74
CA GLU A 118 15.45 -5.51 1.41
C GLU A 118 16.33 -5.39 2.65
N LYS A 119 15.93 -4.52 3.60
CA LYS A 119 16.64 -4.33 4.86
C LYS A 119 16.66 -5.59 5.74
N LEU A 120 15.52 -6.27 5.87
CA LEU A 120 15.37 -7.41 6.79
C LEU A 120 15.94 -8.71 6.21
N LEU A 121 15.85 -8.90 4.89
CA LEU A 121 16.31 -10.13 4.22
C LEU A 121 17.72 -10.01 3.66
N GLY A 122 18.28 -8.79 3.60
CA GLY A 122 19.62 -8.55 3.06
C GLY A 122 19.73 -8.88 1.56
N GLN A 123 18.60 -8.93 0.85
CA GLN A 123 18.53 -9.28 -0.57
C GLN A 123 17.79 -8.18 -1.33
N LYS A 124 18.31 -7.83 -2.51
CA LYS A 124 17.78 -6.75 -3.34
C LYS A 124 16.31 -6.98 -3.69
N VAL A 125 15.47 -5.98 -3.49
CA VAL A 125 14.07 -5.97 -3.92
C VAL A 125 13.95 -5.10 -5.16
N GLU A 126 13.52 -5.70 -6.28
CA GLU A 126 13.36 -5.00 -7.56
C GLU A 126 12.09 -4.18 -7.61
N SER A 127 10.99 -4.68 -7.04
CA SER A 127 9.69 -4.01 -7.16
C SER A 127 8.75 -4.33 -6.01
N GLY A 128 7.84 -3.40 -5.76
CA GLY A 128 6.62 -3.62 -5.02
C GLY A 128 5.45 -3.72 -6.00
N VAL A 129 4.56 -4.69 -5.81
CA VAL A 129 3.45 -4.98 -6.72
C VAL A 129 2.12 -4.86 -6.00
N LEU A 130 1.19 -4.10 -6.58
CA LEU A 130 -0.22 -4.14 -6.21
C LEU A 130 -0.91 -5.18 -7.09
N SER A 131 -1.43 -6.25 -6.49
CA SER A 131 -2.10 -7.36 -7.18
C SER A 131 -3.59 -7.31 -6.91
N TYR A 132 -4.40 -6.98 -7.93
CA TYR A 132 -5.85 -6.80 -7.78
C TYR A 132 -6.60 -8.13 -7.97
N CYS A 133 -6.76 -8.90 -6.90
CA CYS A 133 -7.15 -10.32 -6.94
C CYS A 133 -8.63 -10.63 -7.20
N THR A 134 -9.38 -9.72 -7.83
CA THR A 134 -10.84 -9.86 -8.05
C THR A 134 -11.22 -9.56 -9.49
N GLN A 135 -12.39 -10.05 -9.91
CA GLN A 135 -12.97 -9.77 -11.23
C GLN A 135 -13.17 -8.26 -11.43
N ARG A 136 -13.63 -7.53 -10.40
CA ARG A 136 -13.75 -6.06 -10.45
C ARG A 136 -12.40 -5.35 -10.52
N GLY A 137 -11.35 -5.98 -10.01
CA GLY A 137 -9.96 -5.55 -10.14
C GLY A 137 -9.33 -5.94 -11.47
N GLY A 138 -10.04 -6.69 -12.31
CA GLY A 138 -9.56 -7.19 -13.60
C GLY A 138 -8.37 -8.14 -13.49
N TYR A 139 -8.07 -8.65 -12.29
CA TYR A 139 -6.85 -9.41 -12.01
C TYR A 139 -5.55 -8.68 -12.39
N ALA A 140 -5.59 -7.34 -12.41
CA ALA A 140 -4.48 -6.50 -12.84
C ALA A 140 -3.32 -6.52 -11.85
N GLN A 141 -2.11 -6.26 -12.35
CA GLN A 141 -0.94 -5.98 -11.54
C GLN A 141 -0.38 -4.61 -11.89
N ALA A 142 -0.02 -3.85 -10.85
CA ALA A 142 0.74 -2.61 -10.99
C ALA A 142 2.06 -2.78 -10.25
N ALA A 143 3.15 -2.94 -11.01
CA ALA A 143 4.50 -3.03 -10.47
C ALA A 143 5.11 -1.63 -10.36
N ILE A 144 5.68 -1.32 -9.20
CA ILE A 144 6.41 -0.10 -8.91
C ILE A 144 7.87 -0.49 -8.71
N ALA A 145 8.73 -0.03 -9.61
CA ALA A 145 10.15 -0.29 -9.53
C ALA A 145 10.76 0.39 -8.30
N LEU A 146 11.56 -0.37 -7.54
CA LEU A 146 12.39 0.15 -6.48
C LEU A 146 13.71 0.70 -7.03
N GLY A 147 14.36 1.53 -6.23
CA GLY A 147 15.62 2.18 -6.54
C GLY A 147 15.63 3.63 -6.07
N GLU A 148 16.70 4.34 -6.40
CA GLU A 148 16.97 5.70 -5.91
C GLU A 148 15.80 6.66 -6.16
N ALA A 149 15.17 6.59 -7.33
CA ALA A 149 14.01 7.43 -7.66
C ALA A 149 12.84 7.18 -6.69
N ALA A 150 12.50 5.92 -6.42
CA ALA A 150 11.43 5.54 -5.50
C ALA A 150 11.75 5.99 -4.07
N GLU A 151 13.01 5.79 -3.64
CA GLU A 151 13.51 6.21 -2.33
C GLU A 151 13.44 7.72 -2.11
N GLN A 152 13.83 8.51 -3.11
CA GLN A 152 13.74 9.98 -3.03
C GLN A 152 12.30 10.45 -2.89
N ARG A 153 11.36 9.82 -3.61
CA ARG A 153 9.94 10.20 -3.59
C ARG A 153 9.29 9.84 -2.26
N ILE A 154 9.54 8.63 -1.75
CA ILE A 154 9.02 8.24 -0.44
C ILE A 154 9.65 9.09 0.67
N ARG A 155 10.94 9.44 0.58
CA ARG A 155 11.59 10.36 1.52
C ARG A 155 10.92 11.73 1.52
N CYS A 156 10.63 12.29 0.34
CA CYS A 156 9.90 13.56 0.24
C CYS A 156 8.53 13.52 0.95
N VAL A 157 7.78 12.41 0.82
CA VAL A 157 6.51 12.22 1.54
C VAL A 157 6.73 12.17 3.05
N ILE A 158 7.69 11.38 3.52
CA ILE A 158 7.97 11.20 4.94
C ILE A 158 8.45 12.50 5.58
N ASP A 159 9.41 13.20 4.96
CA ASP A 159 9.94 14.48 5.45
C ASP A 159 8.81 15.52 5.53
N THR A 160 7.91 15.56 4.53
CA THR A 160 6.73 16.46 4.55
C THR A 160 5.79 16.17 5.72
N ILE A 161 5.59 14.89 6.05
CA ILE A 161 4.76 14.48 7.19
C ILE A 161 5.46 14.87 8.51
N ASP A 162 6.75 14.61 8.63
CA ASP A 162 7.54 14.89 9.83
C ASP A 162 7.59 16.38 10.13
N ASP A 163 7.88 17.21 9.11
CA ASP A 163 7.86 18.67 9.21
C ASP A 163 6.49 19.19 9.67
N ALA A 164 5.40 18.65 9.12
CA ALA A 164 4.04 19.04 9.49
C ALA A 164 3.70 18.68 10.94
N VAL A 165 4.14 17.50 11.41
CA VAL A 165 3.99 17.07 12.81
C VAL A 165 4.82 17.95 13.73
N GLN A 166 6.09 18.20 13.41
CA GLN A 166 7.00 19.03 14.21
C GLN A 166 6.50 20.48 14.32
N ALA A 167 6.00 21.04 13.22
CA ALA A 167 5.42 22.39 13.21
C ALA A 167 4.04 22.47 13.89
N GLY A 168 3.42 21.34 14.24
CA GLY A 168 2.06 21.28 14.77
C GLY A 168 1.01 21.76 13.77
N PHE A 169 1.28 21.65 12.46
CA PHE A 169 0.41 22.12 11.39
C PHE A 169 -0.14 20.95 10.57
N LEU A 170 -1.20 20.33 11.09
CA LEU A 170 -1.90 19.21 10.46
C LEU A 170 -3.18 19.71 9.78
N ALA A 171 -3.00 20.41 8.66
CA ALA A 171 -4.12 21.06 7.98
C ALA A 171 -5.10 20.04 7.39
N ALA A 172 -6.39 20.22 7.65
CA ALA A 172 -7.42 19.48 6.95
C ALA A 172 -7.50 19.99 5.50
N ALA A 173 -6.86 19.29 4.56
CA ALA A 173 -6.80 19.63 3.15
C ALA A 173 -7.30 18.47 2.28
N PRO A 174 -8.60 18.13 2.30
CA PRO A 174 -9.13 17.02 1.52
C PRO A 174 -9.04 17.29 0.00
N LYS A 175 -8.72 16.26 -0.78
CA LYS A 175 -8.93 16.29 -2.24
C LYS A 175 -10.42 16.28 -2.56
N GLU A 176 -10.75 16.58 -3.82
CA GLU A 176 -12.12 16.52 -4.30
C GLU A 176 -12.77 15.17 -4.00
N GLY A 177 -13.93 15.21 -3.34
CA GLY A 177 -14.69 14.01 -2.97
C GLY A 177 -14.15 13.23 -1.77
N ALA A 178 -12.98 13.56 -1.21
CA ALA A 178 -12.40 12.81 -0.09
C ALA A 178 -13.23 12.85 1.20
N CYS A 179 -14.01 13.93 1.39
CA CYS A 179 -14.89 14.04 2.54
C CYS A 179 -16.05 13.04 2.53
N ALA A 180 -16.35 12.38 1.40
CA ALA A 180 -17.48 11.45 1.30
C ALA A 180 -17.29 10.16 2.12
N PHE A 181 -16.04 9.77 2.36
CA PHE A 181 -15.66 8.51 3.02
C PHE A 181 -14.73 8.74 4.23
N CYS A 182 -14.66 9.98 4.73
CA CYS A 182 -13.80 10.34 5.86
C CYS A 182 -14.56 10.24 7.19
N ASP A 183 -14.09 9.37 8.09
CA ASP A 183 -14.66 9.17 9.43
C ASP A 183 -14.60 10.43 10.31
N TYR A 184 -13.64 11.32 10.03
CA TYR A 184 -13.46 12.58 10.76
C TYR A 184 -14.41 13.69 10.30
N ARG A 185 -15.31 13.44 9.35
CA ARG A 185 -16.26 14.44 8.84
C ARG A 185 -17.11 15.07 9.94
N MET A 186 -17.48 14.32 10.99
CA MET A 186 -18.27 14.86 12.10
C MET A 186 -17.52 15.94 12.90
N VAL A 187 -16.20 15.82 13.02
CA VAL A 187 -15.35 16.78 13.74
C VAL A 187 -14.91 17.91 12.80
N CYS A 188 -14.54 17.55 11.58
CA CYS A 188 -14.07 18.49 10.57
C CYS A 188 -15.20 19.41 10.10
N GLY A 189 -16.40 18.88 9.89
CA GLY A 189 -17.55 19.57 9.30
C GLY A 189 -17.74 19.22 7.82
N PRO A 190 -18.95 19.45 7.26
CA PRO A 190 -19.33 18.90 5.95
C PRO A 190 -18.73 19.61 4.74
N TYR A 191 -18.06 20.75 4.92
CA TYR A 191 -17.63 21.64 3.82
C TYR A 191 -16.12 21.93 3.80
N GLU A 192 -15.28 21.10 4.42
CA GLU A 192 -13.84 21.42 4.50
C GLU A 192 -13.18 21.55 3.12
N GLU A 193 -13.58 20.72 2.16
CA GLU A 193 -13.13 20.84 0.76
C GLU A 193 -13.39 22.24 0.15
N ARG A 194 -14.47 22.91 0.58
CA ARG A 194 -14.76 24.30 0.16
C ARG A 194 -14.01 25.31 1.03
N ARG A 195 -13.98 25.11 2.35
CA ARG A 195 -13.36 26.06 3.28
C ARG A 195 -11.86 26.16 3.10
N VAL A 196 -11.18 25.06 2.78
CA VAL A 196 -9.72 25.09 2.57
C VAL A 196 -9.34 25.97 1.38
N LYS A 197 -10.17 26.01 0.33
CA LYS A 197 -9.96 26.87 -0.85
C LYS A 197 -10.08 28.37 -0.54
N LEU A 198 -10.66 28.74 0.61
CA LEU A 198 -10.79 30.13 1.07
C LEU A 198 -9.65 30.55 2.01
N LYS A 199 -8.80 29.61 2.43
CA LYS A 199 -7.65 29.88 3.31
C LYS A 199 -6.41 30.23 2.45
N PRO A 200 -5.44 30.97 3.00
CA PRO A 200 -4.15 31.16 2.34
C PRO A 200 -3.52 29.81 1.97
N GLY A 201 -3.13 29.65 0.70
CA GLY A 201 -2.63 28.41 0.14
C GLY A 201 -1.14 28.15 0.35
N ASP A 202 -0.37 29.20 0.68
CA ASP A 202 1.08 29.16 0.91
C ASP A 202 1.50 28.11 1.94
N ARG A 203 0.67 27.90 2.97
CA ARG A 203 0.92 26.89 4.00
C ARG A 203 0.71 25.45 3.52
N LEU A 204 0.14 25.23 2.34
CA LEU A 204 -0.10 23.91 1.74
C LEU A 204 0.91 23.55 0.66
N ASP A 205 1.86 24.42 0.32
CA ASP A 205 2.82 24.18 -0.77
C ASP A 205 3.57 22.85 -0.63
N ALA A 206 3.91 22.44 0.59
CA ALA A 206 4.56 21.15 0.83
C ALA A 206 3.66 19.95 0.48
N LEU A 207 2.37 20.03 0.83
CA LEU A 207 1.38 19.01 0.47
C LEU A 207 1.14 18.99 -1.05
N GLU A 208 1.08 20.16 -1.70
CA GLU A 208 0.90 20.24 -3.15
C GLU A 208 2.12 19.66 -3.89
N ARG A 209 3.34 19.85 -3.38
CA ARG A 209 4.53 19.16 -3.92
C ARG A 209 4.39 17.64 -3.86
N VAL A 210 3.92 17.09 -2.73
CA VAL A 210 3.66 15.65 -2.60
C VAL A 210 2.60 15.17 -3.59
N ARG A 211 1.53 15.93 -3.80
CA ARG A 211 0.47 15.60 -4.77
C ARG A 211 0.95 15.58 -6.22
N CYS A 212 1.97 16.37 -6.53
CA CYS A 212 2.62 16.37 -7.84
C CYS A 212 3.65 15.24 -8.01
N LEU A 213 3.95 14.47 -6.96
CA LEU A 213 4.83 13.32 -7.10
C LEU A 213 4.12 12.21 -7.86
N PRO A 214 4.77 11.63 -8.87
CA PRO A 214 4.21 10.52 -9.64
C PRO A 214 4.02 9.25 -8.82
#